data_AF-A0A098VVE7-F1
#
_entry.id   AF-A0A098VVE7-F1
#
_cell.length_a   1.000
_cell.length_b   1.000
_cell.length_c   1.000
_cell.angle_alpha   90.00
_cell.angle_beta   90.00
_cell.angle_gamma   90.00
#
_symmetry.space_group_name_H-M   'P 1'
#
loop_
_entity.id
_entity.type
_entity.pdbx_description
1 polymer ?
#
loop_
_entity_poly.entity_id
_entity_poly.type
_entity_poly.pdbx_seq_one_letter_code
_entity_poly.pdbx_strand_id
1 'polypeptide(L)'
;MPKNKGTSQKTASHYSFRKGRKKSQARKKRKRELKARADIQKRGPRYAISLKLSVYGQVTRMLGSGRLEVYCFDGQTRLAHIRGKLRKKVWINQGDIVLISLRDFQEDKCDVLLKYTPDEARVLKQIKEIPEGAKINENDMQGPGGDDECVFEFEEDDIDDI
;
A
#
# COMPACT_ATOMS: atom_id res chain seq x y z
N MET A 1 23.18 71.30 29.37
CA MET A 1 21.90 70.60 29.11
C MET A 1 21.93 69.96 27.71
N PRO A 2 21.96 68.63 27.61
CA PRO A 2 21.57 67.92 26.39
C PRO A 2 20.29 67.10 26.58
N LYS A 3 19.42 67.11 25.56
CA LYS A 3 18.10 66.46 25.52
C LYS A 3 18.24 64.97 25.19
N ASN A 4 17.75 64.08 26.05
CA ASN A 4 17.80 62.63 25.84
C ASN A 4 16.58 62.17 25.00
N LYS A 5 16.82 61.54 23.85
CA LYS A 5 15.78 60.97 22.97
C LYS A 5 15.44 59.57 23.46
N GLY A 6 14.22 59.37 23.98
CA GLY A 6 13.72 58.06 24.39
C GLY A 6 13.38 57.18 23.17
N THR A 7 14.18 56.14 22.95
CA THR A 7 13.88 55.06 22.01
C THR A 7 12.89 54.09 22.65
N SER A 8 11.64 54.10 22.16
CA SER A 8 10.64 53.08 22.49
C SER A 8 11.05 51.74 21.88
N GLN A 9 11.53 50.81 22.71
CA GLN A 9 11.66 49.41 22.34
C GLN A 9 10.26 48.78 22.31
N LYS A 10 9.77 48.41 21.11
CA LYS A 10 8.56 47.61 20.95
C LYS A 10 8.89 46.16 21.31
N THR A 11 8.20 45.60 22.31
CA THR A 11 8.33 44.21 22.73
C THR A 11 7.77 43.28 21.64
N ALA A 12 8.59 42.37 21.14
CA ALA A 12 8.16 41.34 20.19
C ALA A 12 7.23 40.36 20.91
N SER A 13 5.97 40.24 20.46
CA SER A 13 5.06 39.22 20.96
C SER A 13 5.59 37.83 20.59
N HIS A 14 5.83 37.00 21.61
CA HIS A 14 6.12 35.58 21.46
C HIS A 14 5.08 34.89 20.56
N TYR A 15 5.44 34.61 19.30
CA TYR A 15 4.76 33.59 18.51
C TYR A 15 5.20 32.22 19.05
N SER A 16 4.40 31.63 19.92
CA SER A 16 4.60 30.25 20.37
C SER A 16 4.26 29.29 19.22
N PHE A 17 5.28 28.85 18.50
CA PHE A 17 5.18 27.76 17.53
C PHE A 17 4.83 26.47 18.29
N ARG A 18 3.54 26.12 18.34
CA ARG A 18 3.05 24.85 18.88
C ARG A 18 3.62 23.68 18.04
N LYS A 19 4.71 23.06 18.51
CA LYS A 19 5.23 21.80 17.92
C LYS A 19 4.10 20.75 17.95
N GLY A 20 3.70 20.27 16.77
CA GLY A 20 2.70 19.22 16.64
C GLY A 20 3.16 17.92 17.31
N ARG A 21 2.34 17.34 18.20
CA ARG A 21 2.62 16.04 18.84
C ARG A 21 2.79 14.96 17.78
N LYS A 22 3.98 14.32 17.73
CA LYS A 22 4.23 13.12 16.92
C LYS A 22 3.20 12.04 17.30
N LYS A 23 2.51 11.48 16.30
CA LYS A 23 1.48 10.45 16.53
C LYS A 23 2.14 9.13 16.95
N SER A 24 1.61 8.50 18.00
CA SER A 24 2.08 7.18 18.46
C SER A 24 1.94 6.12 17.37
N GLN A 25 2.83 5.12 17.39
CA GLN A 25 2.84 4.02 16.41
C GLN A 25 1.50 3.28 16.37
N ALA A 26 0.87 3.05 17.53
CA ALA A 26 -0.47 2.47 17.62
C ALA A 26 -1.55 3.30 16.89
N ARG A 27 -1.48 4.64 17.00
CA ARG A 27 -2.40 5.54 16.28
C ARG A 27 -2.14 5.56 14.79
N LYS A 28 -0.88 5.42 14.36
CA LYS A 28 -0.53 5.27 12.93
C LYS A 28 -1.09 3.96 12.37
N LYS A 29 -0.91 2.83 13.07
CA LYS A 29 -1.45 1.51 12.69
C LYS A 29 -2.97 1.55 12.51
N ARG A 30 -3.70 2.03 13.52
CA ARG A 30 -5.17 2.15 13.47
C ARG A 30 -5.65 3.03 12.31
N LYS A 31 -4.95 4.13 11.99
CA LYS A 31 -5.30 4.98 10.84
C LYS A 31 -5.10 4.26 9.50
N ARG A 32 -4.06 3.42 9.37
CA ARG A 32 -3.80 2.62 8.17
C ARG A 32 -4.89 1.56 7.98
N GLU A 33 -5.25 0.84 9.03
CA GLU A 33 -6.33 -0.16 9.02
C GLU A 33 -7.68 0.47 8.65
N LEU A 34 -8.00 1.65 9.19
CA LEU A 34 -9.22 2.39 8.83
C LEU A 34 -9.21 2.84 7.36
N LYS A 35 -8.06 3.26 6.83
CA LYS A 35 -7.93 3.63 5.43
C LYS A 35 -8.03 2.41 4.51
N ALA A 36 -7.40 1.29 4.87
CA ALA A 36 -7.51 0.02 4.15
C ALA A 36 -8.97 -0.46 4.12
N ARG A 37 -9.66 -0.48 5.27
CA ARG A 37 -11.10 -0.77 5.36
C ARG A 37 -11.94 0.16 4.50
N ALA A 38 -11.68 1.48 4.53
CA ALA A 38 -12.41 2.43 3.71
C ALA A 38 -12.14 2.24 2.20
N ASP A 39 -10.89 1.94 1.82
CA ASP A 39 -10.52 1.60 0.44
C ASP A 39 -11.21 0.31 -0.01
N ILE A 40 -11.26 -0.73 0.83
CA ILE A 40 -12.00 -1.97 0.58
C ILE A 40 -13.50 -1.69 0.43
N GLN A 41 -14.09 -0.88 1.32
CA GLN A 41 -15.52 -0.56 1.31
C GLN A 41 -15.92 0.35 0.13
N LYS A 42 -15.00 1.21 -0.36
CA LYS A 42 -15.16 1.97 -1.61
C LYS A 42 -14.91 1.11 -2.85
N ARG A 43 -14.14 0.02 -2.74
CA ARG A 43 -13.74 -0.87 -3.84
C ARG A 43 -14.63 -2.12 -3.97
N GLY A 44 -15.30 -2.56 -2.92
CA GLY A 44 -16.21 -3.71 -2.94
C GLY A 44 -17.66 -3.28 -3.20
N PRO A 45 -18.59 -4.18 -3.58
CA PRO A 45 -18.48 -5.44 -4.31
C PRO A 45 -19.13 -5.32 -5.72
N ARG A 46 -19.41 -4.10 -6.20
CA ARG A 46 -20.18 -3.88 -7.44
C ARG A 46 -19.50 -4.37 -8.72
N TYR A 47 -18.18 -4.60 -8.71
CA TYR A 47 -17.45 -5.13 -9.88
C TYR A 47 -17.11 -6.62 -9.80
N ALA A 48 -17.09 -7.24 -8.60
CA ALA A 48 -16.70 -8.65 -8.44
C ALA A 48 -17.89 -9.62 -8.51
N ILE A 49 -19.11 -9.18 -8.15
CA ILE A 49 -20.28 -10.08 -8.06
C ILE A 49 -21.04 -10.21 -9.39
N SER A 50 -20.85 -9.30 -10.35
CA SER A 50 -21.67 -9.25 -11.56
C SER A 50 -21.05 -9.91 -12.81
N LEU A 51 -19.77 -10.26 -12.78
CA LEU A 51 -19.08 -10.78 -13.96
C LEU A 51 -18.79 -12.26 -13.75
N LYS A 52 -19.56 -13.12 -14.41
CA LYS A 52 -19.40 -14.60 -14.52
C LYS A 52 -17.99 -15.06 -14.96
N LEU A 53 -17.09 -14.12 -15.22
CA LEU A 53 -15.78 -14.29 -15.84
C LEU A 53 -14.64 -13.83 -14.91
N SER A 54 -14.88 -13.72 -13.61
CA SER A 54 -13.83 -13.39 -12.64
C SER A 54 -13.38 -14.64 -11.91
N VAL A 55 -12.07 -14.82 -11.76
CA VAL A 55 -11.48 -16.00 -11.10
C VAL A 55 -10.38 -15.54 -10.16
N TYR A 56 -10.21 -16.24 -9.03
CA TYR A 56 -9.09 -16.03 -8.12
C TYR A 56 -7.86 -16.77 -8.62
N GLY A 57 -6.67 -16.22 -8.39
CA GLY A 57 -5.43 -16.89 -8.75
C GLY A 57 -4.24 -16.43 -7.93
N GLN A 58 -3.15 -17.18 -8.07
CA GLN A 58 -1.87 -16.92 -7.44
C GLN A 58 -0.81 -16.58 -8.49
N VAL A 59 -0.06 -15.50 -8.25
CA VAL A 59 1.04 -15.11 -9.13
C VAL A 59 2.16 -16.14 -9.06
N THR A 60 2.45 -16.78 -10.19
CA THR A 60 3.49 -17.82 -10.31
C THR A 60 4.85 -17.21 -10.64
N ARG A 61 4.91 -16.28 -11.60
CA ARG A 61 6.15 -15.56 -11.95
C ARG A 61 5.85 -14.24 -12.63
N MET A 62 6.80 -13.31 -12.55
CA MET A 62 6.76 -12.04 -13.27
C MET A 62 7.42 -12.21 -14.64
N LEU A 63 6.77 -11.76 -15.71
CA LEU A 63 7.29 -11.87 -17.08
C LEU A 63 7.90 -10.55 -17.59
N GLY A 64 7.74 -9.46 -16.84
CA GLY A 64 8.18 -8.12 -17.25
C GLY A 64 7.16 -7.39 -18.13
N SER A 65 7.40 -6.11 -18.46
CA SER A 65 6.46 -5.25 -19.19
C SER A 65 5.06 -5.15 -18.52
N GLY A 66 4.97 -5.49 -17.23
CA GLY A 66 3.74 -5.67 -16.44
C GLY A 66 2.81 -6.76 -16.99
N ARG A 67 3.40 -7.81 -17.54
CA ARG A 67 2.78 -9.13 -17.70
C ARG A 67 3.31 -10.04 -16.61
N LEU A 68 2.46 -10.97 -16.18
CA LEU A 68 2.81 -11.98 -15.19
C LEU A 68 2.04 -13.26 -15.52
N GLU A 69 2.50 -14.37 -14.97
CA GLU A 69 1.84 -15.65 -15.07
C GLU A 69 1.05 -15.91 -13.78
N VAL A 70 -0.23 -16.26 -13.91
CA VAL A 70 -1.12 -16.57 -12.78
C VAL A 70 -1.56 -18.01 -12.89
N TYR A 71 -1.36 -18.76 -11.80
CA TYR A 71 -2.03 -20.03 -11.59
C TYR A 71 -3.43 -19.74 -11.05
N CYS A 72 -4.43 -20.00 -11.88
CA CYS A 72 -5.83 -19.73 -11.55
C CYS A 72 -6.38 -20.92 -10.77
N PHE A 73 -7.27 -20.66 -9.80
CA PHE A 73 -7.84 -21.75 -8.98
C PHE A 73 -8.90 -22.58 -9.73
N ASP A 74 -9.11 -22.31 -11.02
CA ASP A 74 -9.77 -23.21 -11.98
C ASP A 74 -8.85 -24.34 -12.48
N GLY A 75 -7.56 -24.32 -12.11
CA GLY A 75 -6.53 -25.29 -12.50
C GLY A 75 -5.72 -24.91 -13.73
N GLN A 76 -5.99 -23.77 -14.37
CA GLN A 76 -5.27 -23.31 -15.56
C GLN A 76 -4.25 -22.22 -15.23
N THR A 77 -3.12 -22.24 -15.94
CA THR A 77 -2.13 -21.17 -15.87
C THR A 77 -2.35 -20.19 -17.01
N ARG A 78 -2.59 -18.92 -16.68
CA ARG A 78 -2.96 -17.88 -17.66
C ARG A 78 -1.94 -16.73 -17.65
N LEU A 79 -1.80 -16.08 -18.81
CA LEU A 79 -1.00 -14.87 -18.96
C LEU A 79 -1.82 -13.65 -18.57
N ALA A 80 -1.50 -13.05 -17.44
CA ALA A 80 -2.20 -11.89 -16.92
C ALA A 80 -1.49 -10.58 -17.28
N HIS A 81 -2.28 -9.58 -17.65
CA HIS A 81 -1.82 -8.23 -17.84
C HIS A 81 -2.22 -7.33 -16.65
N ILE A 82 -1.25 -6.62 -16.07
CA ILE A 82 -1.51 -5.74 -14.92
C ILE A 82 -2.25 -4.49 -15.43
N ARG A 83 -3.49 -4.31 -14.98
CA ARG A 83 -4.30 -3.13 -15.32
C ARG A 83 -3.54 -1.85 -14.94
N GLY A 84 -3.54 -0.86 -15.83
CA GLY A 84 -2.78 0.39 -15.63
C GLY A 84 -3.07 1.11 -14.31
N LYS A 85 -4.29 0.97 -13.78
CA LYS A 85 -4.69 1.50 -12.46
C LYS A 85 -3.89 0.87 -11.31
N LEU A 86 -3.56 -0.42 -11.38
CA LEU A 86 -2.79 -1.13 -10.37
C LEU A 86 -1.31 -0.78 -10.46
N ARG A 87 -0.74 -0.67 -11.68
CA ARG A 87 0.68 -0.37 -11.91
C ARG A 87 1.20 0.85 -11.14
N LYS A 88 0.35 1.86 -10.93
CA LYS A 88 0.70 3.10 -10.20
C LYS A 88 0.49 3.03 -8.69
N LYS A 89 -0.27 2.06 -8.19
CA LYS A 89 -0.80 2.07 -6.82
C LYS A 89 -0.40 0.86 -5.99
N VAL A 90 -0.15 -0.27 -6.64
CA VAL A 90 -0.01 -1.56 -5.99
C VAL A 90 1.12 -2.31 -6.65
N TRP A 91 2.06 -2.76 -5.82
CA TRP A 91 3.15 -3.63 -6.21
C TRP A 91 2.65 -5.07 -6.13
N ILE A 92 2.94 -5.87 -7.16
CA ILE A 92 2.52 -7.26 -7.27
C ILE A 92 3.79 -8.09 -7.39
N ASN A 93 3.95 -9.05 -6.49
CA ASN A 93 5.09 -9.94 -6.41
C ASN A 93 4.66 -11.40 -6.63
N GLN A 94 5.65 -12.27 -6.78
CA GLN A 94 5.42 -13.71 -6.81
C GLN A 94 4.78 -14.20 -5.52
N GLY A 95 3.81 -15.11 -5.65
CA GLY A 95 3.07 -15.68 -4.53
C GLY A 95 1.87 -14.86 -4.04
N ASP A 96 1.66 -13.64 -4.55
CA ASP A 96 0.51 -12.81 -4.20
C ASP A 96 -0.81 -13.43 -4.72
N ILE A 97 -1.88 -13.25 -3.96
CA ILE A 97 -3.23 -13.64 -4.36
C ILE A 97 -3.91 -12.47 -5.07
N VAL A 98 -4.47 -12.74 -6.25
CA VAL A 98 -5.07 -11.74 -7.13
C VAL A 98 -6.45 -12.18 -7.63
N LEU A 99 -7.30 -11.20 -7.92
CA LEU A 99 -8.51 -11.39 -8.70
C LEU A 99 -8.21 -11.07 -10.17
N ILE A 100 -8.51 -12.01 -11.05
CA ILE A 100 -8.36 -11.84 -12.50
C ILE A 100 -9.73 -11.78 -13.19
N SER A 101 -9.78 -11.05 -14.30
CA SER A 101 -10.90 -11.07 -15.25
C SER A 101 -10.47 -11.87 -16.47
N LEU A 102 -11.23 -12.89 -16.81
CA LEU A 102 -11.11 -13.64 -18.06
C LEU A 102 -11.60 -12.81 -19.24
N ARG A 103 -11.23 -13.25 -20.44
CA ARG A 103 -11.71 -12.69 -21.71
C ARG A 103 -12.53 -13.75 -22.44
N ASP A 104 -13.64 -13.33 -23.02
CA ASP A 104 -14.63 -14.22 -23.66
C ASP A 104 -14.04 -15.01 -24.84
N PHE A 105 -13.02 -14.46 -25.50
CA PHE A 105 -12.46 -14.98 -26.75
C PHE A 105 -11.06 -15.57 -26.61
N GLN A 106 -10.40 -15.38 -25.47
CA GLN A 106 -9.03 -15.82 -25.21
C GLN A 106 -8.90 -16.26 -23.76
N GLU A 107 -9.16 -17.54 -23.49
CA GLU A 107 -9.06 -18.09 -22.14
C GLU A 107 -7.62 -18.02 -21.61
N ASP A 108 -6.60 -18.24 -22.45
CA ASP A 108 -5.18 -18.20 -22.04
C ASP A 108 -4.72 -16.83 -21.51
N LYS A 109 -5.49 -15.76 -21.74
CA LYS A 109 -5.14 -14.40 -21.36
C LYS A 109 -6.18 -13.79 -20.44
N CYS A 110 -5.69 -13.08 -19.43
CA CYS A 110 -6.54 -12.40 -18.47
C CYS A 110 -5.97 -11.03 -18.10
N ASP A 111 -6.76 -10.25 -17.37
CA ASP A 111 -6.36 -8.95 -16.84
C ASP A 111 -6.48 -8.96 -15.31
N VAL A 112 -5.47 -8.45 -14.62
CA VAL A 112 -5.48 -8.37 -13.15
C VAL A 112 -6.38 -7.23 -12.71
N LEU A 113 -7.40 -7.55 -11.90
CA LEU A 113 -8.38 -6.60 -11.40
C LEU A 113 -8.00 -6.04 -10.03
N LEU A 114 -7.56 -6.91 -9.11
CA LEU A 114 -7.25 -6.55 -7.73
C LEU A 114 -6.17 -7.49 -7.17
N LYS A 115 -5.34 -6.96 -6.26
CA LYS A 115 -4.45 -7.74 -5.38
C LYS A 115 -5.09 -7.79 -4.00
N TYR A 116 -5.09 -8.97 -3.38
CA TYR A 116 -5.47 -9.15 -1.99
C TYR A 116 -4.23 -9.09 -1.09
N THR A 117 -4.39 -8.46 0.06
CA THR A 117 -3.40 -8.50 1.14
C THR A 117 -3.35 -9.91 1.77
N PRO A 118 -2.27 -10.27 2.48
CA PRO A 118 -2.17 -11.56 3.14
C PRO A 118 -3.33 -11.83 4.11
N ASP A 119 -3.79 -10.79 4.82
CA ASP A 119 -4.92 -10.87 5.75
C ASP A 119 -6.23 -11.19 5.03
N GLU A 120 -6.51 -10.51 3.91
CA GLU A 120 -7.68 -10.78 3.08
C GLU A 120 -7.62 -12.18 2.45
N ALA A 121 -6.45 -12.64 2.03
CA ALA A 121 -6.25 -13.99 1.52
C ALA A 121 -6.59 -15.06 2.56
N ARG A 122 -6.28 -14.84 3.85
CA ARG A 122 -6.70 -15.75 4.93
C ARG A 122 -8.21 -15.78 5.10
N VAL A 123 -8.89 -14.64 4.95
CA VAL A 123 -10.36 -14.58 4.97
C VAL A 123 -10.95 -15.35 3.78
N LEU A 124 -10.38 -15.22 2.58
CA LEU A 124 -10.82 -15.97 1.40
C LEU A 124 -10.70 -17.49 1.60
N LYS A 125 -9.65 -17.96 2.30
CA LYS A 125 -9.52 -19.36 2.70
C LYS A 125 -10.64 -19.80 3.64
N GLN A 126 -10.97 -18.97 4.63
CA GLN A 126 -12.04 -19.28 5.60
C GLN A 126 -13.41 -19.38 4.93
N ILE A 127 -13.65 -18.54 3.92
CA ILE A 127 -14.89 -18.54 3.12
C ILE A 127 -14.90 -19.69 2.08
N LYS A 128 -13.78 -20.41 1.92
CA LYS A 128 -13.59 -21.50 0.94
C LYS A 128 -13.72 -21.09 -0.52
N GLU A 129 -13.48 -19.82 -0.82
CA GLU A 129 -13.38 -19.31 -2.20
C GLU A 129 -12.07 -19.72 -2.88
N ILE A 130 -11.04 -20.03 -2.09
CA ILE A 130 -9.75 -20.53 -2.56
C ILE A 130 -9.37 -21.81 -1.78
N PRO A 131 -8.64 -22.75 -2.40
CA PRO A 131 -8.29 -24.01 -1.76
C PRO A 131 -7.39 -23.80 -0.52
N GLU A 132 -7.59 -24.63 0.51
CA GLU A 132 -6.86 -24.53 1.79
C GLU A 132 -5.33 -24.63 1.59
N GLY A 133 -4.89 -25.43 0.62
CA GLY A 133 -3.50 -25.63 0.23
C GLY A 133 -2.82 -24.44 -0.45
N ALA A 134 -3.53 -23.34 -0.74
CA ALA A 134 -2.93 -22.15 -1.34
C ALA A 134 -1.85 -21.55 -0.42
N LYS A 135 -0.59 -21.45 -0.88
CA LYS A 135 0.49 -20.88 -0.05
C LYS A 135 0.38 -19.35 -0.03
N ILE A 136 0.07 -18.74 1.10
CA ILE A 136 -0.03 -17.27 1.20
C ILE A 136 1.35 -16.70 1.49
N ASN A 137 1.80 -15.73 0.69
CA ASN A 137 3.02 -14.97 0.98
C ASN A 137 2.75 -13.89 2.04
N GLU A 138 3.48 -13.90 3.15
CA GLU A 138 3.31 -12.92 4.25
C GLU A 138 4.22 -11.69 4.13
N ASN A 139 5.11 -11.66 3.12
CA ASN A 139 6.17 -10.65 3.01
C ASN A 139 5.65 -9.22 2.66
N ASP A 140 4.37 -9.07 2.35
CA ASP A 140 3.78 -7.80 1.91
C ASP A 140 3.30 -6.90 3.07
N MET A 141 3.63 -7.26 4.32
CA MET A 141 3.30 -6.44 5.50
C MET A 141 4.18 -5.18 5.62
N GLN A 142 5.28 -5.10 4.85
CA GLN A 142 6.08 -3.90 4.63
C GLN A 142 5.63 -3.19 3.33
N GLY A 143 4.53 -2.43 3.40
CA GLY A 143 4.15 -1.54 2.29
C GLY A 143 5.19 -0.42 2.06
N PRO A 144 5.29 0.14 0.84
CA PRO A 144 6.25 1.18 0.50
C PRO A 144 5.91 2.45 1.29
N GLY A 145 6.80 2.73 2.21
CA GLY A 145 6.83 3.89 3.09
C GLY A 145 8.03 3.78 4.03
N GLY A 146 9.08 3.11 3.56
CA GLY A 146 10.30 2.78 4.30
C GLY A 146 11.57 3.33 3.65
N ASP A 147 11.46 4.11 2.58
CA ASP A 147 12.60 4.58 1.77
C ASP A 147 12.36 5.98 1.20
N ASP A 148 11.84 6.90 2.02
CA ASP A 148 11.93 8.36 1.79
C ASP A 148 12.04 9.09 3.15
N GLU A 149 12.65 8.45 4.13
CA GLU A 149 13.21 9.16 5.29
C GLU A 149 14.73 9.06 5.10
N CYS A 150 15.28 9.97 4.28
CA CYS A 150 16.70 10.31 4.36
C CYS A 150 16.97 10.64 5.83
N VAL A 151 17.57 9.69 6.54
CA VAL A 151 18.23 9.96 7.81
C VAL A 151 19.38 10.88 7.42
N PHE A 152 19.12 12.20 7.46
CA PHE A 152 20.17 13.17 7.73
C PHE A 152 20.70 12.77 9.11
N GLU A 153 21.72 11.91 9.13
CA GLU A 153 22.64 11.86 10.26
C GLU A 153 23.26 13.25 10.32
N PHE A 154 22.71 14.07 11.21
CA PHE A 154 23.45 15.16 11.79
C PHE A 154 24.63 14.47 12.52
N GLU A 155 25.82 14.50 11.95
CA GLU A 155 27.02 14.45 12.78
C GLU A 155 26.94 15.69 13.68
N GLU A 156 26.47 15.50 14.90
CA GLU A 156 26.77 16.42 15.99
C GLU A 156 28.28 16.27 16.21
N ASP A 157 29.07 17.08 15.49
CA ASP A 157 30.42 17.39 15.94
C ASP A 157 30.27 18.10 17.29
N ASP A 158 30.58 17.35 18.34
CA ASP A 158 30.80 17.83 19.69
C ASP A 158 31.82 18.98 19.63
N ILE A 159 31.35 20.24 19.65
CA ILE A 159 32.17 21.36 20.10
C ILE A 159 32.22 21.24 21.62
N ASP A 160 33.15 20.42 22.09
CA ASP A 160 33.65 20.45 23.45
C ASP A 160 34.43 21.76 23.67
N ASP A 161 34.21 22.35 24.84
CA ASP A 161 34.87 23.54 25.37
C ASP A 161 36.40 23.57 25.14
N ILE A 162 36.90 24.63 24.47
CA ILE A 162 38.20 25.27 24.78
C ILE A 162 38.23 26.76 24.42
#